data_AF-A0A1G1HID6-F1
#
_entry.id   AF-A0A1G1HID6-F1
#
_cell.length_a   1.000
_cell.length_b   1.000
_cell.length_c   1.000
_cell.angle_alpha   90.00
_cell.angle_beta   90.00
_cell.angle_gamma   90.00
#
_symmetry.space_group_name_H-M   'P 1'
#
loop_
_entity.id
_entity.type
_entity.pdbx_description
1 polymer ?
#
loop_
_entity_poly.entity_id
_entity_poly.type
_entity_poly.pdbx_seq_one_letter_code
_entity_poly.pdbx_strand_id
1 'polypeptide(L)'
;MIATKKREFNELMENIKIYKSIFLLGCSECAALCGTGGEPEVKAMKETLKSKGKEVTGTFVAKSGCQVLGTKAELKPFKDAIDKADCIMVMSCGAGTQTAVELYENKPVFPANDSLFLANMTRLQDFDERCSLCGKCVLDKTGGICPITRCAKGLVNGPCGGSKDGFCEVSKDTPCAWQQIYSRLMKLNQLHTLRELSQPKTKPVRPRRLMREDLKSKKEPTKKV
;
A
#
# COMPACT_ATOMS: atom_id res chain seq x y z
N MET A 1 -3.66 4.21 -3.33
CA MET A 1 -2.19 4.14 -3.14
C MET A 1 -1.89 3.52 -1.80
N ILE A 2 -0.70 2.98 -1.58
CA ILE A 2 -0.25 2.48 -0.26
C ILE A 2 0.64 3.55 0.37
N ALA A 3 0.30 4.03 1.56
CA ALA A 3 1.18 4.92 2.31
C ALA A 3 2.43 4.16 2.75
N THR A 4 3.59 4.75 2.48
CA THR A 4 4.89 4.19 2.87
C THR A 4 5.67 5.17 3.73
N LYS A 5 6.43 4.63 4.68
CA LYS A 5 7.37 5.38 5.53
C LYS A 5 8.77 4.78 5.37
N LYS A 6 9.79 5.63 5.27
CA LYS A 6 11.19 5.16 5.30
C LYS A 6 11.46 4.45 6.62
N ARG A 7 12.12 3.30 6.56
CA ARG A 7 12.66 2.67 7.76
C ARG A 7 13.80 3.48 8.33
N GLU A 8 14.08 3.25 9.61
CA GLU A 8 15.23 3.85 10.26
C GLU A 8 16.52 3.37 9.58
N PHE A 9 17.39 4.32 9.24
CA PHE A 9 18.56 4.03 8.43
C PHE A 9 19.51 3.02 9.09
N ASN A 10 19.64 3.07 10.42
CA ASN A 10 20.50 2.13 11.15
C ASN A 10 19.99 0.69 11.07
N GLU A 11 18.67 0.47 11.07
CA GLU A 11 18.08 -0.85 10.88
C GLU A 11 18.38 -1.38 9.47
N LEU A 12 18.28 -0.52 8.46
CA LEU A 12 18.62 -0.87 7.08
C LEU A 12 20.08 -1.29 6.95
N MET A 13 21.00 -0.55 7.58
CA MET A 13 22.43 -0.85 7.56
C MET A 13 22.77 -2.17 8.25
N GLU A 14 22.10 -2.49 9.36
CA GLU A 14 22.28 -3.77 10.05
C GLU A 14 21.80 -4.94 9.16
N ASN A 15 20.64 -4.80 8.52
CA ASN A 15 20.09 -5.81 7.60
C ASN A 15 21.02 -6.09 6.41
N ILE A 16 21.74 -5.08 5.93
CA ILE A 16 22.63 -5.20 4.76
C ILE A 16 24.11 -5.26 5.14
N LYS A 17 24.46 -5.47 6.41
CA LYS A 17 25.83 -5.31 6.91
C LYS A 17 26.86 -6.13 6.13
N ILE A 18 26.51 -7.36 5.75
CA ILE A 18 27.40 -8.31 5.06
C ILE A 18 27.54 -8.06 3.55
N TYR A 19 26.63 -7.30 2.95
CA TYR A 19 26.61 -7.04 1.50
C TYR A 19 27.38 -5.77 1.18
N LYS A 20 28.22 -5.79 0.15
CA LYS A 20 29.07 -4.65 -0.23
C LYS A 20 28.45 -3.85 -1.37
N SER A 21 27.89 -4.53 -2.37
CA SER A 21 27.30 -3.91 -3.56
C SER A 21 25.78 -4.05 -3.56
N ILE A 22 25.08 -2.95 -3.87
CA ILE A 22 23.62 -2.84 -3.71
C ILE A 22 23.02 -2.26 -4.99
N PHE A 23 21.94 -2.87 -5.48
CA PHE A 23 21.08 -2.26 -6.51
C PHE A 23 19.88 -1.60 -5.83
N LEU A 24 19.60 -0.33 -6.15
CA LEU A 24 18.45 0.39 -5.61
C LEU A 24 17.25 0.35 -6.57
N LEU A 25 16.10 -0.07 -6.04
CA LEU A 25 14.84 -0.11 -6.78
C LEU A 25 13.78 0.79 -6.10
N GLY A 26 13.39 1.87 -6.75
CA GLY A 26 12.31 2.77 -6.33
C GLY A 26 10.97 2.48 -7.02
N CYS A 27 9.96 3.29 -6.69
CA CYS A 27 8.62 3.23 -7.29
C CYS A 27 8.08 4.66 -7.52
N SER A 28 7.69 4.99 -8.75
CA SER A 28 7.25 6.34 -9.14
C SER A 28 5.80 6.66 -8.79
N GLU A 29 5.04 5.70 -8.26
CA GLU A 29 3.65 5.92 -7.84
C GLU A 29 3.57 6.20 -6.32
N CYS A 30 3.13 5.22 -5.54
CA CYS A 30 2.75 5.40 -4.15
C CYS A 30 3.94 5.90 -3.30
N ALA A 31 5.12 5.31 -3.51
CA ALA A 31 6.30 5.64 -2.73
C ALA A 31 6.85 7.03 -3.06
N ALA A 32 6.80 7.45 -4.32
CA ALA A 32 7.16 8.81 -4.75
C ALA A 32 6.19 9.85 -4.18
N LEU A 33 4.87 9.59 -4.21
CA LEU A 33 3.87 10.48 -3.60
C LEU A 33 4.09 10.65 -2.10
N CYS A 34 4.53 9.60 -1.40
CA CYS A 34 4.89 9.67 0.01
C CYS A 34 6.30 10.27 0.27
N GLY A 35 7.09 10.61 -0.75
CA GLY A 35 8.46 11.10 -0.58
C GLY A 35 9.40 10.05 0.01
N THR A 36 9.20 8.78 -0.34
CA THR A 36 9.93 7.63 0.23
C THR A 36 10.61 6.72 -0.78
N GLY A 37 10.42 6.93 -2.09
CA GLY A 37 10.96 6.00 -3.09
C GLY A 37 10.92 6.48 -4.53
N GLY A 38 10.69 7.77 -4.77
CA GLY A 38 10.85 8.37 -6.09
C GLY A 38 12.31 8.63 -6.42
N GLU A 39 12.55 9.26 -7.58
CA GLU A 39 13.91 9.59 -8.03
C GLU A 39 14.72 10.43 -7.02
N PRO A 40 14.17 11.48 -6.38
CA PRO A 40 14.91 12.27 -5.40
C PRO A 40 15.35 11.41 -4.21
N GLU A 41 14.48 10.53 -3.72
CA GLU A 41 14.79 9.66 -2.58
C GLU A 41 15.80 8.58 -2.92
N VAL A 42 15.69 7.96 -4.08
CA VAL A 42 16.65 6.96 -4.56
C VAL A 42 18.03 7.59 -4.74
N LYS A 43 18.09 8.82 -5.29
CA LYS A 43 19.35 9.57 -5.41
C LYS A 43 19.95 9.88 -4.04
N ALA A 44 19.14 10.35 -3.08
CA ALA A 44 19.61 10.61 -1.72
C ALA A 44 20.11 9.33 -1.01
N MET A 45 19.40 8.22 -1.17
CA MET A 45 19.81 6.92 -0.61
C MET A 45 21.11 6.44 -1.23
N LYS A 46 21.30 6.60 -2.54
CA LYS A 46 22.55 6.27 -3.24
C LYS A 46 23.75 6.99 -2.62
N GLU A 47 23.66 8.30 -2.44
CA GLU A 47 24.75 9.07 -1.83
C GLU A 47 24.98 8.70 -0.37
N THR A 48 23.91 8.44 0.38
CA THR A 48 24.00 7.99 1.78
C THR A 48 24.72 6.64 1.90
N LEU A 49 24.37 5.66 1.07
CA LEU A 49 25.01 4.34 1.06
C LEU A 49 26.49 4.42 0.68
N LYS A 50 26.83 5.24 -0.32
CA LYS A 50 28.23 5.51 -0.69
C LYS A 50 29.04 6.10 0.46
N SER A 51 28.47 7.05 1.20
CA SER A 51 29.13 7.64 2.38
C SER A 51 29.41 6.62 3.49
N LYS A 52 28.68 5.49 3.51
CA LYS A 52 28.84 4.38 4.44
C LYS A 52 29.70 3.23 3.88
N GLY A 53 30.40 3.47 2.77
CA GLY A 53 31.32 2.50 2.16
C GLY A 53 30.64 1.35 1.42
N LYS A 54 29.36 1.52 1.03
CA LYS A 54 28.64 0.56 0.18
C LYS A 54 28.72 1.01 -1.27
N GLU A 55 28.90 0.05 -2.18
CA GLU A 55 28.85 0.31 -3.62
C GLU A 55 27.40 0.25 -4.10
N VAL A 56 27.01 1.19 -4.97
CA VAL A 56 25.69 1.16 -5.62
C VAL A 56 25.88 0.85 -7.09
N THR A 57 25.58 -0.38 -7.50
CA THR A 57 25.84 -0.89 -8.86
C THR A 57 24.90 -0.29 -9.90
N GLY A 58 23.72 0.15 -9.47
CA GLY A 58 22.70 0.74 -10.31
C GLY A 58 21.51 1.23 -9.49
N THR A 59 20.72 2.10 -10.11
CA THR A 59 19.49 2.62 -9.54
C THR A 59 18.41 2.62 -10.61
N PHE A 60 17.21 2.19 -10.26
CA PHE A 60 16.06 2.25 -11.15
C PHE A 60 14.79 2.60 -10.36
N VAL A 61 13.88 3.37 -10.95
CA VAL A 61 12.57 3.68 -10.37
C VAL A 61 11.52 3.06 -11.28
N ALA A 62 10.88 2.00 -10.81
CA ALA A 62 9.82 1.33 -11.56
C ALA A 62 8.57 2.21 -11.63
N LYS A 63 7.83 2.12 -12.75
CA LYS A 63 6.55 2.86 -12.88
C LYS A 63 5.57 2.42 -11.79
N SER A 64 5.32 1.12 -11.75
CA SER A 64 4.49 0.46 -10.74
C SER A 64 5.22 -0.79 -10.24
N GLY A 65 5.95 -0.68 -9.13
CA GLY A 65 6.79 -1.78 -8.63
C GLY A 65 6.02 -3.06 -8.27
N CYS A 66 4.72 -2.99 -8.01
CA CYS A 66 3.86 -4.14 -7.71
C CYS A 66 3.24 -4.81 -8.96
N GLN A 67 3.57 -4.34 -10.17
CA GLN A 67 3.13 -4.95 -11.42
C GLN A 67 4.23 -5.85 -11.98
N VAL A 68 4.28 -7.11 -11.54
CA VAL A 68 5.38 -8.06 -11.81
C VAL A 68 5.86 -8.07 -13.27
N LEU A 69 4.96 -8.24 -14.24
CA LEU A 69 5.34 -8.31 -15.66
C LEU A 69 5.88 -6.96 -16.21
N GLY A 70 5.30 -5.85 -15.77
CA GLY A 70 5.74 -4.51 -16.15
C GLY A 70 7.12 -4.22 -15.59
N THR A 71 7.30 -4.44 -14.27
CA THR A 71 8.59 -4.29 -13.59
C THR A 71 9.66 -5.20 -14.20
N LYS A 72 9.33 -6.44 -14.57
CA LYS A 72 10.24 -7.35 -15.26
C LYS A 72 10.74 -6.78 -16.58
N ALA A 73 9.84 -6.23 -17.41
CA ALA A 73 10.21 -5.64 -18.69
C ALA A 73 11.11 -4.40 -18.51
N GLU A 74 10.76 -3.57 -17.53
CA GLU A 74 11.49 -2.34 -17.18
C GLU A 74 12.91 -2.62 -16.65
N LEU A 75 13.11 -3.71 -15.91
CA LEU A 75 14.41 -4.06 -15.33
C LEU A 75 15.36 -4.77 -16.31
N LYS A 76 14.90 -5.24 -17.48
CA LYS A 76 15.75 -5.92 -18.46
C LYS A 76 17.04 -5.17 -18.81
N PRO A 77 17.03 -3.84 -19.05
CA PRO A 77 18.25 -3.09 -19.37
C PRO A 77 19.25 -3.00 -18.22
N PHE A 78 18.82 -3.30 -16.99
CA PHE A 78 19.64 -3.21 -15.77
C PHE A 78 20.17 -4.57 -15.31
N LYS A 79 19.98 -5.63 -16.09
CA LYS A 79 20.38 -7.00 -15.73
C LYS A 79 21.82 -7.08 -15.24
N ASP A 80 22.77 -6.51 -15.98
CA ASP A 80 24.20 -6.56 -15.61
C ASP A 80 24.50 -5.82 -14.30
N ALA A 81 23.83 -4.70 -14.05
CA ALA A 81 23.98 -3.94 -12.80
C ALA A 81 23.38 -4.70 -11.62
N ILE A 82 22.24 -5.36 -11.84
CA ILE A 82 21.61 -6.20 -10.83
C ILE A 82 22.49 -7.42 -10.55
N ASP A 83 23.00 -8.10 -11.57
CA ASP A 83 23.86 -9.30 -11.45
C ASP A 83 25.13 -9.01 -10.63
N LYS A 84 25.73 -7.82 -10.80
CA LYS A 84 26.89 -7.35 -10.01
C LYS A 84 26.58 -7.00 -8.55
N ALA A 85 25.31 -6.74 -8.22
CA ALA A 85 24.92 -6.41 -6.85
C ALA A 85 24.85 -7.65 -5.97
N ASP A 86 25.37 -7.58 -4.75
CA ASP A 86 25.21 -8.62 -3.74
C ASP A 86 23.75 -8.70 -3.24
N CYS A 87 23.05 -7.56 -3.18
CA CYS A 87 21.64 -7.51 -2.81
C CYS A 87 20.87 -6.38 -3.52
N ILE A 88 19.54 -6.47 -3.47
CA ILE A 88 18.62 -5.43 -3.98
C ILE A 88 17.96 -4.76 -2.77
N MET A 89 18.01 -3.44 -2.71
CA MET A 89 17.27 -2.64 -1.73
C MET A 89 16.10 -1.94 -2.41
N VAL A 90 14.89 -2.23 -1.92
CA VAL A 90 13.64 -1.78 -2.53
C VAL A 90 13.00 -0.65 -1.73
N MET A 91 13.02 0.55 -2.29
CA MET A 91 12.35 1.75 -1.79
C MET A 91 10.91 1.81 -2.32
N SER A 92 10.09 0.83 -1.97
CA SER A 92 8.68 0.74 -2.38
C SER A 92 7.81 0.13 -1.27
N CYS A 93 6.53 -0.15 -1.54
CA CYS A 93 5.70 -0.89 -0.60
C CYS A 93 6.05 -2.39 -0.59
N GLY A 94 5.53 -3.15 0.39
CA GLY A 94 5.83 -4.57 0.54
C GLY A 94 5.43 -5.42 -0.68
N ALA A 95 4.41 -5.02 -1.43
CA ALA A 95 4.05 -5.70 -2.68
C ALA A 95 5.12 -5.50 -3.78
N GLY A 96 5.70 -4.30 -3.88
CA GLY A 96 6.81 -4.05 -4.82
C GLY A 96 8.09 -4.77 -4.40
N THR A 97 8.35 -4.89 -3.10
CA THR A 97 9.46 -5.72 -2.60
C THR A 97 9.26 -7.19 -2.97
N GLN A 98 8.06 -7.73 -2.82
CA GLN A 98 7.76 -9.11 -3.21
C GLN A 98 7.87 -9.34 -4.72
N THR A 99 7.52 -8.37 -5.56
CA THR A 99 7.82 -8.42 -7.00
C THR A 99 9.32 -8.62 -7.24
N ALA A 100 10.18 -7.85 -6.56
CA ALA A 100 11.62 -7.99 -6.74
C ALA A 100 12.14 -9.36 -6.25
N VAL A 101 11.58 -9.91 -5.16
CA VAL A 101 11.88 -11.27 -4.70
C VAL A 101 11.50 -12.31 -5.76
N GLU A 102 10.31 -12.21 -6.36
CA GLU A 102 9.85 -13.12 -7.40
C GLU A 102 10.70 -13.03 -8.68
N LEU A 103 11.15 -11.83 -9.05
CA LEU A 103 11.97 -11.63 -10.25
C LEU A 103 13.44 -12.07 -10.08
N TYR A 104 13.96 -12.07 -8.85
CA TYR A 104 15.35 -12.36 -8.53
C TYR A 104 15.48 -13.35 -7.38
N GLU A 105 14.97 -14.57 -7.58
CA GLU A 105 14.89 -15.63 -6.57
C GLU A 105 16.25 -15.96 -5.91
N ASN A 106 17.35 -15.82 -6.66
CA ASN A 106 18.71 -16.10 -6.18
C ASN A 106 19.44 -14.90 -5.58
N LYS A 107 18.74 -13.78 -5.34
CA LYS A 107 19.35 -12.54 -4.83
C LYS A 107 18.64 -12.07 -3.56
N PRO A 108 19.36 -11.75 -2.47
CA PRO A 108 18.76 -11.14 -1.28
C PRO A 108 18.09 -9.80 -1.62
N VAL A 109 16.83 -9.64 -1.17
CA VAL A 109 16.04 -8.43 -1.39
C VAL A 109 15.58 -7.87 -0.05
N PHE A 110 15.83 -6.58 0.18
CA PHE A 110 15.52 -5.90 1.44
C PHE A 110 14.55 -4.74 1.21
N PRO A 111 13.45 -4.64 1.99
CA PRO A 111 12.60 -3.46 1.98
C PRO A 111 13.30 -2.28 2.67
N ALA A 112 13.29 -1.11 2.04
CA ALA A 112 13.76 0.15 2.64
C ALA A 112 12.62 0.95 3.30
N ASN A 113 11.37 0.59 3.03
CA ASN A 113 10.18 1.28 3.51
C ASN A 113 9.18 0.30 4.15
N ASP A 114 8.44 0.80 5.14
CA ASP A 114 7.27 0.12 5.69
C ASP A 114 6.00 0.52 4.95
N SER A 115 5.09 -0.44 4.79
CA SER A 115 3.73 -0.20 4.25
C SER A 115 2.77 0.00 5.40
N LEU A 116 2.09 1.14 5.44
CA LEU A 116 1.25 1.53 6.56
C LEU A 116 -0.22 1.19 6.32
N PHE A 117 -0.85 1.81 5.32
CA PHE A 117 -2.29 1.64 5.05
C PHE A 117 -2.66 2.01 3.60
N LEU A 118 -3.89 1.70 3.20
CA LEU A 118 -4.45 2.20 1.94
C LEU A 118 -4.81 3.68 2.09
N ALA A 119 -4.01 4.52 1.45
CA ALA A 119 -4.06 5.95 1.64
C ALA A 119 -4.90 6.66 0.57
N ASN A 120 -5.63 7.66 1.04
CA ASN A 120 -6.16 8.76 0.25
C ASN A 120 -5.33 10.01 0.56
N MET A 121 -4.89 10.71 -0.49
CA MET A 121 -4.13 11.95 -0.34
C MET A 121 -5.11 13.12 -0.32
N THR A 122 -5.21 13.82 0.81
CA THR A 122 -6.10 14.98 1.00
C THR A 122 -5.43 16.27 0.55
N ARG A 123 -4.12 16.37 0.77
CA ARG A 123 -3.22 17.43 0.31
C ARG A 123 -1.87 16.79 -0.01
N LEU A 124 -0.97 17.52 -0.68
CA LEU A 124 0.36 16.99 -0.98
C LEU A 124 1.04 16.49 0.30
N GLN A 125 1.41 15.20 0.31
CA GLN A 125 2.02 14.49 1.44
C GLN A 125 1.18 14.42 2.74
N ASP A 126 -0.13 14.67 2.64
CA ASP A 126 -1.09 14.49 3.73
C ASP A 126 -2.04 13.34 3.38
N PHE A 127 -2.06 12.30 4.22
CA PHE A 127 -2.69 11.03 3.91
C PHE A 127 -3.63 10.57 5.02
N ASP A 128 -4.84 10.18 4.67
CA ASP A 128 -5.78 9.52 5.59
C ASP A 128 -6.18 8.11 5.12
N GLU A 129 -6.50 7.24 6.08
CA GLU A 129 -7.06 5.92 5.80
C GLU A 129 -8.57 6.03 5.64
N ARG A 130 -9.11 5.52 4.52
CA ARG A 130 -10.57 5.49 4.26
C ARG A 130 -11.13 4.10 3.99
N CYS A 131 -10.29 3.10 3.77
CA CYS A 131 -10.71 1.73 3.53
C CYS A 131 -9.72 0.72 4.11
N SER A 132 -10.24 -0.23 4.89
CA SER A 132 -9.45 -1.29 5.53
C SER A 132 -9.39 -2.59 4.71
N LEU A 133 -9.88 -2.56 3.46
CA LEU A 133 -9.87 -3.69 2.52
C LEU A 133 -10.54 -4.94 3.12
N CYS A 134 -11.75 -4.78 3.66
CA CYS A 134 -12.46 -5.86 4.37
C CYS A 134 -13.18 -6.87 3.46
N GLY A 135 -13.29 -6.59 2.15
CA GLY A 135 -13.91 -7.48 1.16
C GLY A 135 -15.45 -7.45 1.12
N LYS A 136 -16.10 -6.69 2.01
CA LYS A 136 -17.55 -6.47 2.02
C LYS A 136 -17.83 -4.99 2.24
N CYS A 137 -18.00 -4.27 1.14
CA CYS A 137 -18.27 -2.84 1.17
C CYS A 137 -19.70 -2.58 1.70
N VAL A 138 -19.85 -1.55 2.53
CA VAL A 138 -21.15 -1.07 3.05
C VAL A 138 -21.37 0.42 2.78
N LEU A 139 -20.54 1.01 1.92
CA LEU A 139 -20.55 2.44 1.64
C LEU A 139 -21.83 2.89 0.93
N ASP A 140 -22.48 1.99 0.20
CA ASP A 140 -23.82 2.16 -0.36
C ASP A 140 -24.87 2.45 0.72
N LYS A 141 -24.73 1.83 1.91
CA LYS A 141 -25.67 1.99 3.03
C LYS A 141 -25.32 3.12 3.99
N THR A 142 -24.05 3.49 4.08
CA THR A 142 -23.55 4.50 5.04
C THR A 142 -23.31 5.86 4.41
N GLY A 143 -23.92 6.13 3.26
CA GLY A 143 -23.75 7.38 2.54
C GLY A 143 -22.30 7.62 2.13
N GLY A 144 -21.51 6.60 1.83
CA GLY A 144 -20.14 6.75 1.35
C GLY A 144 -19.07 6.95 2.44
N ILE A 145 -19.42 6.85 3.73
CA ILE A 145 -18.46 6.97 4.83
C ILE A 145 -18.22 5.60 5.45
N CYS A 146 -16.96 5.13 5.45
CA CYS A 146 -16.63 3.79 5.94
C CYS A 146 -16.75 3.70 7.48
N PRO A 147 -17.71 2.94 8.03
CA PRO A 147 -17.87 2.83 9.48
C PRO A 147 -16.81 1.94 10.13
N ILE A 148 -16.11 1.11 9.33
CA ILE A 148 -15.02 0.24 9.81
C ILE A 148 -13.75 1.06 10.01
N THR A 149 -13.39 1.85 9.00
CA THR A 149 -12.12 2.60 9.00
C THR A 149 -12.21 3.92 9.74
N ARG A 150 -13.32 4.66 9.57
CA ARG A 150 -13.46 6.02 10.15
C ARG A 150 -13.93 6.02 11.60
N CYS A 151 -14.51 4.93 12.09
CA CYS A 151 -14.87 4.81 13.49
C CYS A 151 -13.69 4.20 14.26
N ALA A 152 -13.24 4.86 15.33
CA ALA A 152 -12.15 4.35 16.17
C ALA A 152 -12.43 2.95 16.77
N LYS A 153 -13.72 2.58 16.92
CA LYS A 153 -14.16 1.25 17.40
C LYS A 153 -14.53 0.28 16.26
N GLY A 154 -14.43 0.70 15.00
CA GLY A 154 -14.81 -0.08 13.82
C GLY A 154 -16.23 -0.65 13.88
N LEU A 155 -17.20 0.14 14.34
CA LEU A 155 -18.59 -0.29 14.55
C LEU A 155 -19.39 -0.18 13.26
N VAL A 156 -19.99 -1.28 12.81
CA VAL A 156 -20.73 -1.37 11.54
C VAL A 156 -22.24 -1.15 11.72
N ASN A 157 -22.75 -1.34 12.95
CA ASN A 157 -24.19 -1.43 13.22
C ASN A 157 -24.74 -0.24 14.02
N GLY A 158 -24.08 0.92 13.94
CA GLY A 158 -24.55 2.16 14.56
C GLY A 158 -23.55 2.79 15.54
N PRO A 159 -23.92 3.98 16.06
CA PRO A 159 -23.12 4.71 17.04
C PRO A 159 -23.00 3.95 18.37
N CYS A 160 -21.92 4.19 19.11
CA CYS A 160 -21.73 3.62 20.46
C CYS A 160 -22.23 4.52 21.60
N GLY A 161 -22.81 5.68 21.32
CA GLY A 161 -23.16 6.69 22.33
C GLY A 161 -21.98 7.53 22.83
N GLY A 162 -20.74 7.09 22.60
CA GLY A 162 -19.50 7.77 23.01
C GLY A 162 -19.10 9.00 22.20
N SER A 163 -20.04 9.77 21.70
CA SER A 163 -19.73 10.98 20.91
C SER A 163 -20.23 12.22 21.61
N LYS A 164 -19.43 13.29 21.63
CA LYS A 164 -19.79 14.59 22.20
C LYS A 164 -19.52 15.68 21.18
N ASP A 165 -20.48 16.57 20.96
CA ASP A 165 -20.38 17.75 20.10
C ASP A 165 -19.84 17.49 18.67
N GLY A 166 -20.16 16.33 18.07
CA GLY A 166 -19.64 15.96 16.73
C GLY A 166 -18.42 15.04 16.75
N PHE A 167 -17.74 14.90 17.88
CA PHE A 167 -16.44 14.24 18.00
C PHE A 167 -16.52 12.92 18.77
N CYS A 168 -15.54 12.05 18.52
CA CYS A 168 -15.43 10.75 19.17
C CYS A 168 -14.80 10.87 20.57
N GLU A 169 -15.22 10.05 21.54
CA GLU A 169 -14.63 10.03 22.88
C GLU A 169 -13.12 9.76 22.93
N VAL A 170 -12.55 9.12 21.90
CA VAL A 170 -11.12 8.79 21.88
C VAL A 170 -10.23 10.02 21.67
N SER A 171 -10.76 11.09 21.07
CA SER A 171 -10.02 12.34 20.84
C SER A 171 -10.96 13.46 20.40
N LYS A 172 -10.72 14.66 20.93
CA LYS A 172 -11.43 15.90 20.56
C LYS A 172 -11.24 16.30 19.10
N ASP A 173 -10.19 15.80 18.44
CA ASP A 173 -9.88 16.11 17.04
C ASP A 173 -10.38 15.04 16.07
N THR A 174 -11.05 13.99 16.56
CA THR A 174 -11.55 12.89 15.73
C THR A 174 -13.05 13.02 15.51
N PRO A 175 -13.52 13.44 14.31
CA PRO A 175 -14.94 13.50 14.01
C PRO A 175 -15.61 12.13 14.14
N CYS A 176 -16.77 12.08 14.79
CA CYS A 176 -17.51 10.83 14.94
C CYS A 176 -18.03 10.36 13.58
N ALA A 177 -17.58 9.18 13.14
CA ALA A 177 -18.00 8.61 11.86
C ALA A 177 -19.53 8.45 11.75
N TRP A 178 -20.20 8.02 12.82
CA TRP A 178 -21.64 7.79 12.82
C TRP A 178 -22.47 9.08 12.80
N GLN A 179 -22.00 10.14 13.45
CA GLN A 179 -22.65 11.44 13.31
C GLN A 179 -22.50 11.98 11.87
N GLN A 180 -21.34 11.78 11.24
CA GLN A 180 -21.14 12.17 9.84
C GLN A 180 -21.99 11.34 8.87
N ILE A 181 -22.09 10.02 9.08
CA ILE A 181 -22.96 9.12 8.31
C ILE A 181 -24.40 9.60 8.40
N TYR A 182 -24.92 9.81 9.61
CA TYR A 182 -26.29 10.27 9.82
C TYR A 182 -26.56 11.62 9.16
N SER A 183 -25.69 12.61 9.39
CA SER A 183 -25.81 13.95 8.79
C SER A 183 -25.78 13.91 7.27
N ARG A 184 -24.95 13.04 6.68
CA ARG A 184 -24.87 12.88 5.23
C ARG A 184 -26.11 12.19 4.66
N LEU A 185 -26.58 11.11 5.28
CA LEU A 185 -27.79 10.40 4.85
C LEU A 185 -29.03 11.27 4.98
N MET A 186 -29.11 12.13 6.00
CA MET A 186 -30.16 13.13 6.14
C MET A 186 -30.17 14.10 4.95
N LYS A 187 -29.00 14.64 4.58
CA LYS A 187 -28.86 15.52 3.40
C LYS A 187 -29.23 14.84 2.09
N LEU A 188 -29.02 13.53 1.99
CA LEU A 188 -29.36 12.72 0.81
C LEU A 188 -30.80 12.19 0.84
N ASN A 189 -31.58 12.44 1.90
CA ASN A 189 -32.89 11.84 2.14
C ASN A 189 -32.88 10.29 2.10
N GLN A 190 -31.81 9.68 2.61
CA GLN A 190 -31.53 8.23 2.56
C GLN A 190 -31.49 7.58 3.95
N LEU A 191 -32.09 8.19 4.98
CA LEU A 191 -32.04 7.63 6.35
C LEU A 191 -32.62 6.21 6.48
N HIS A 192 -33.48 5.79 5.55
CA HIS A 192 -34.04 4.44 5.53
C HIS A 192 -32.98 3.35 5.41
N THR A 193 -31.85 3.60 4.74
CA THR A 193 -30.75 2.62 4.55
C THR A 193 -30.12 2.18 5.87
N LEU A 194 -30.21 3.01 6.92
CA LEU A 194 -29.70 2.65 8.24
C LEU A 194 -30.42 1.45 8.86
N ARG A 195 -31.69 1.23 8.49
CA ARG A 195 -32.46 0.05 8.95
C ARG A 195 -31.97 -1.25 8.31
N GLU A 196 -31.30 -1.16 7.17
CA GLU A 196 -30.77 -2.29 6.41
C GLU A 196 -29.33 -2.67 6.81
N LEU A 197 -28.73 -1.92 7.74
CA LEU A 197 -27.44 -2.21 8.38
C LEU A 197 -27.62 -3.22 9.52
N SER A 198 -28.21 -4.38 9.22
CA SER A 198 -28.44 -5.45 10.20
C SER A 198 -27.45 -6.61 10.09
N GLN A 199 -26.43 -6.52 9.23
CA GLN A 199 -25.50 -7.64 9.05
C GLN A 199 -24.54 -7.74 10.24
N PRO A 200 -24.37 -8.93 10.84
CA PRO A 200 -23.35 -9.14 11.87
C PRO A 200 -21.97 -8.79 11.29
N LYS A 201 -21.06 -8.30 12.15
CA LYS A 201 -19.65 -8.07 11.78
C LYS A 201 -19.07 -9.38 11.23
N THR A 202 -19.08 -9.56 9.91
CA THR A 202 -18.39 -10.69 9.31
C THR A 202 -16.90 -10.39 9.28
N LYS A 203 -16.08 -11.37 9.64
CA LYS A 203 -14.63 -11.27 9.57
C LYS A 203 -14.20 -10.74 8.18
N PRO A 204 -13.16 -9.88 8.10
CA PRO A 204 -12.63 -9.43 6.82
C PRO A 204 -12.36 -10.61 5.90
N VAL A 205 -12.92 -10.57 4.68
CA VAL A 205 -12.68 -11.59 3.66
C VAL A 205 -11.61 -11.06 2.71
N ARG A 206 -10.41 -11.65 2.78
CA ARG A 206 -9.28 -11.31 1.91
C ARG A 206 -8.97 -12.53 1.04
N PRO A 207 -9.46 -12.58 -0.21
CA PRO A 207 -9.41 -13.80 -1.04
C PRO A 207 -8.00 -14.23 -1.44
N ARG A 208 -6.97 -13.40 -1.17
CA ARG A 208 -5.54 -13.57 -1.54
C ARG A 208 -5.26 -13.60 -3.04
N ARG A 209 -6.18 -14.14 -3.83
CA ARG A 209 -6.14 -14.17 -5.29
C ARG A 209 -7.52 -13.83 -5.84
N LEU A 210 -7.57 -12.92 -6.80
CA LEU A 210 -8.75 -12.65 -7.61
C LEU A 210 -8.35 -12.78 -9.07
N MET A 211 -9.01 -13.66 -9.79
CA MET A 211 -8.80 -13.85 -11.23
C MET A 211 -10.13 -13.59 -11.93
N ARG A 212 -10.07 -12.86 -13.05
CA ARG A 212 -11.25 -12.62 -13.89
C ARG A 212 -11.61 -13.89 -14.66
N GLU A 213 -12.69 -14.55 -14.23
CA GLU A 213 -13.13 -15.81 -14.81
C GLU A 213 -13.69 -15.64 -16.22
N ASP A 214 -14.30 -14.48 -16.49
CA ASP A 214 -14.82 -14.07 -17.80
C ASP A 214 -13.73 -14.00 -18.89
N LEU A 215 -12.45 -13.95 -18.50
CA LEU A 215 -11.31 -13.93 -19.42
C LEU A 215 -10.67 -15.32 -19.63
N LYS A 216 -11.20 -16.39 -19.01
CA LYS A 216 -10.71 -17.76 -19.20
C LYS A 216 -10.99 -18.30 -20.62
N SER A 217 -11.99 -17.79 -21.33
CA SER A 217 -12.48 -18.31 -22.61
C SER A 217 -11.70 -17.82 -23.85
N LYS A 218 -10.36 -17.82 -23.83
CA LYS A 218 -9.51 -17.66 -25.03
C LYS A 218 -8.19 -18.45 -24.96
N LYS A 219 -8.16 -19.59 -24.26
CA LYS A 219 -7.12 -20.59 -24.51
C LYS A 219 -7.77 -21.72 -25.28
N GLU A 220 -7.65 -21.66 -26.61
CA GLU A 220 -7.84 -22.84 -27.45
C GLU A 220 -6.99 -23.97 -26.86
N PRO A 221 -7.50 -25.22 -26.79
CA PRO A 221 -6.66 -26.33 -26.42
C PRO A 221 -5.56 -26.42 -27.48
N THR A 222 -4.32 -26.29 -27.03
CA THR A 222 -3.14 -26.65 -27.81
C THR A 222 -3.40 -28.03 -28.42
N LYS A 223 -3.61 -28.08 -29.74
CA LYS A 223 -3.62 -29.33 -30.49
C LYS A 223 -2.30 -30.02 -30.16
N LYS A 224 -2.38 -31.14 -29.45
CA LYS A 224 -1.30 -32.11 -29.41
C LYS A 224 -1.07 -32.54 -30.86
N VAL A 225 0.10 -32.21 -31.39
CA VAL A 225 0.69 -32.83 -32.59
C VAL A 225 1.89 -33.61 -32.10
#